data_AF-A0A7C5ANR6-F1
#
_entry.id   AF-A0A7C5ANR6-F1
#
_cell.length_a   1.000
_cell.length_b   1.000
_cell.length_c   1.000
_cell.angle_alpha   90.00
_cell.angle_beta   90.00
_cell.angle_gamma   90.00
#
_symmetry.space_group_name_H-M   'P 1'
#
loop_
_entity.id
_entity.type
_entity.pdbx_description
1 polymer ?
#
loop_
_entity_poly.entity_id
_entity_poly.type
_entity_poly.pdbx_seq_one_letter_code
_entity_poly.pdbx_strand_id
1 'polypeptide(L)'
;MDMRPILLILLAGGLGIAAYYRITPAEAWASVRGRIEALEKLQRAQAGRARLVRLLPDFLGDLLVGYQARGQLLEALEFAVRVGPAKDELRQTIAAALKRGRLAESKYPALHEAARSLGDPLLIDLFLLLEAAEESGGDIPAILGSYLEGAYQRKATRLLEQAKVLPLQLLGITVPLLLPTLIVVVVAPFLASALRAWQGH
;
A
#
# COMPACT_ATOMS: atom_id res chain seq x y z
N MET A 1 -6.17 1.40 -28.88
CA MET A 1 -7.33 1.30 -27.96
C MET A 1 -8.14 2.56 -28.08
N ASP A 2 -9.39 2.44 -28.52
CA ASP A 2 -10.27 3.58 -28.78
C ASP A 2 -10.72 4.20 -27.45
N MET A 3 -10.32 5.45 -27.18
CA MET A 3 -10.60 6.17 -25.92
C MET A 3 -11.97 6.87 -25.90
N ARG A 4 -12.70 6.80 -27.01
CA ARG A 4 -14.03 7.42 -27.20
C ARG A 4 -15.09 6.98 -26.17
N PRO A 5 -15.20 5.71 -25.74
CA PRO A 5 -16.23 5.32 -24.77
C PRO A 5 -15.94 5.86 -23.36
N ILE A 6 -14.67 5.99 -22.97
CA ILE A 6 -14.29 6.54 -21.66
C ILE A 6 -14.60 8.04 -21.58
N LEU A 7 -14.35 8.77 -22.68
CA LEU A 7 -14.71 10.19 -22.80
C LEU A 7 -16.21 10.43 -22.72
N LEU A 8 -17.03 9.57 -23.33
CA LEU A 8 -18.49 9.66 -23.28
C LEU A 8 -19.04 9.40 -21.88
N ILE A 9 -18.48 8.44 -21.14
CA ILE A 9 -18.89 8.14 -19.76
C ILE A 9 -18.52 9.32 -18.83
N LEU A 10 -17.33 9.90 -19.01
CA LEU A 10 -16.90 11.08 -18.24
C LEU A 10 -17.74 12.33 -18.55
N LEU A 11 -18.12 12.53 -19.82
CA LEU A 11 -19.01 13.62 -20.23
C LEU A 11 -20.43 13.45 -19.66
N ALA A 12 -20.99 12.24 -19.73
CA ALA A 12 -22.31 11.94 -19.18
C ALA A 12 -22.32 12.09 -17.64
N GLY A 13 -21.27 11.63 -16.95
CA GLY A 13 -21.12 11.81 -15.50
C GLY A 13 -20.96 13.28 -15.10
N GLY A 14 -20.18 14.05 -15.86
CA GLY A 14 -20.00 15.49 -15.63
C GLY A 14 -21.28 16.30 -15.85
N LEU A 15 -22.06 15.99 -16.89
CA LEU A 15 -23.35 16.62 -17.16
C LEU A 15 -24.41 16.28 -16.10
N GLY A 16 -24.43 15.04 -15.59
CA GLY A 16 -25.35 14.64 -14.52
C GLY A 16 -25.09 15.40 -13.20
N ILE A 17 -23.83 15.62 -12.85
CA ILE A 17 -23.45 16.38 -11.65
C ILE A 17 -23.75 17.87 -11.82
N ALA A 18 -23.48 18.44 -13.00
CA ALA A 18 -23.77 19.84 -13.32
C ALA A 18 -25.28 20.15 -13.28
N ALA A 19 -26.10 19.24 -13.81
CA ALA A 19 -27.56 19.37 -13.80
C ALA A 19 -28.15 19.27 -12.39
N TYR A 20 -27.59 18.41 -11.53
CA TYR A 20 -28.08 18.21 -10.16
C TYR A 20 -27.71 19.36 -9.22
N TYR A 21 -26.55 20.00 -9.41
CA TYR A 21 -26.06 21.04 -8.50
C TYR A 21 -26.18 22.49 -9.02
N ARG A 22 -26.71 22.73 -10.24
CA ARG A 22 -26.73 24.06 -10.90
C ARG A 22 -25.33 24.71 -10.97
N ILE A 23 -24.32 23.92 -11.29
CA ILE A 23 -22.93 24.37 -11.40
C ILE A 23 -22.55 24.37 -12.89
N THR A 24 -21.74 25.33 -13.34
CA THR A 24 -21.24 25.35 -14.72
C THR A 24 -20.38 24.10 -15.00
N PRO A 25 -20.37 23.56 -16.24
CA PRO A 25 -19.58 22.37 -16.57
C PRO A 25 -18.09 22.55 -16.27
N ALA A 26 -17.56 23.78 -16.41
CA ALA A 26 -16.16 24.10 -16.10
C ALA A 26 -15.81 23.93 -14.61
N GLU A 27 -16.70 24.32 -13.70
CA GLU A 27 -16.54 24.15 -12.25
C GLU A 27 -16.70 22.68 -11.83
N ALA A 28 -17.61 21.94 -12.47
CA ALA A 28 -17.74 20.49 -12.26
C ALA A 28 -16.45 19.75 -12.67
N TRP A 29 -15.87 20.09 -13.82
CA TRP A 29 -14.60 19.53 -14.29
C TRP A 29 -13.40 19.92 -13.41
N ALA A 30 -13.35 21.14 -12.89
CA ALA A 30 -12.33 21.56 -11.93
C ALA A 30 -12.43 20.77 -10.60
N SER A 31 -13.67 20.53 -10.11
CA SER A 31 -13.91 19.73 -8.91
C SER A 31 -13.51 18.25 -9.09
N VAL A 32 -13.78 17.68 -10.28
CA VAL A 32 -13.44 16.31 -10.63
C VAL A 32 -11.93 16.16 -10.78
N ARG A 33 -11.24 17.11 -11.43
CA ARG A 33 -9.78 17.09 -11.56
C ARG A 33 -9.08 17.19 -10.20
N GLY A 34 -9.54 18.09 -9.33
CA GLY A 34 -9.02 18.20 -7.95
C GLY A 34 -9.26 16.92 -7.12
N ARG A 35 -10.41 16.26 -7.30
CA ARG A 35 -10.71 14.97 -6.67
C ARG A 35 -9.84 13.84 -7.23
N ILE A 36 -9.59 13.79 -8.53
CA ILE A 36 -8.71 12.80 -9.16
C ILE A 36 -7.27 12.98 -8.66
N GLU A 37 -6.75 14.21 -8.63
CA GLU A 37 -5.41 14.48 -8.10
C GLU A 37 -5.28 14.12 -6.61
N ALA A 38 -6.32 14.39 -5.80
CA ALA A 38 -6.36 13.98 -4.40
C ALA A 38 -6.38 12.44 -4.26
N LEU A 39 -7.16 11.75 -5.08
CA LEU A 39 -7.22 10.28 -5.10
C LEU A 39 -5.91 9.66 -5.56
N GLU A 40 -5.24 10.22 -6.57
CA GLU A 40 -3.92 9.76 -7.00
C GLU A 40 -2.86 9.96 -5.91
N LYS A 41 -2.87 11.10 -5.22
CA LYS A 41 -1.98 11.35 -4.08
C LYS A 41 -2.24 10.35 -2.95
N LEU A 42 -3.50 10.08 -2.63
CA LEU A 42 -3.88 9.10 -1.62
C LEU A 42 -3.48 7.68 -2.03
N GLN A 43 -3.67 7.29 -3.30
CA GLN A 43 -3.25 5.99 -3.81
C GLN A 43 -1.74 5.81 -3.77
N ARG A 44 -0.96 6.83 -4.17
CA ARG A 44 0.51 6.80 -4.07
C ARG A 44 0.97 6.68 -2.62
N ALA A 45 0.36 7.44 -1.71
CA ALA A 45 0.66 7.36 -0.28
C ALA A 45 0.30 5.98 0.31
N GLN A 46 -0.83 5.40 -0.08
CA GLN A 46 -1.23 4.05 0.33
C GLN A 46 -0.29 2.97 -0.23
N ALA A 47 0.16 3.10 -1.49
CA ALA A 47 1.10 2.18 -2.11
C ALA A 47 2.49 2.24 -1.44
N GLY A 48 2.96 3.44 -1.07
CA GLY A 48 4.19 3.63 -0.30
C GLY A 48 4.10 2.96 1.08
N ARG A 49 3.04 3.27 1.84
CA ARG A 49 2.78 2.64 3.15
C ARG A 49 2.69 1.11 3.06
N ALA A 50 2.11 0.59 1.98
CA ALA A 50 2.01 -0.84 1.76
C ALA A 50 3.36 -1.55 1.59
N ARG A 51 4.29 -0.88 0.93
CA ARG A 51 5.66 -1.38 0.79
C ARG A 51 6.39 -1.34 2.13
N LEU A 52 6.25 -0.24 2.88
CA LEU A 52 6.86 -0.10 4.19
C LEU A 52 6.42 -1.16 5.19
N VAL A 53 5.13 -1.50 5.24
CA VAL A 53 4.62 -2.59 6.10
C VAL A 53 5.31 -3.94 5.82
N ARG A 54 5.79 -4.17 4.59
CA ARG A 54 6.49 -5.41 4.24
C ARG A 54 7.96 -5.39 4.64
N LEU A 55 8.62 -4.25 4.47
CA LEU A 55 10.08 -4.07 4.59
C LEU A 55 10.51 -3.72 6.02
N LEU A 56 9.64 -3.04 6.77
CA LEU A 56 9.91 -2.54 8.11
C LEU A 56 10.29 -3.63 9.11
N PRO A 57 9.59 -4.80 9.19
CA PRO A 57 9.98 -5.85 10.13
C PRO A 57 11.40 -6.38 9.87
N ASP A 58 11.75 -6.59 8.61
CA ASP A 58 13.05 -7.14 8.23
C ASP A 58 14.17 -6.13 8.55
N PHE A 59 13.92 -4.83 8.29
CA PHE A 59 14.84 -3.76 8.66
C PHE A 59 15.04 -3.64 10.18
N LEU A 60 13.94 -3.67 10.96
CA LEU A 60 14.00 -3.60 12.43
C LEU A 60 14.68 -4.83 13.03
N GLY A 61 14.48 -6.01 12.44
CA GLY A 61 15.19 -7.23 12.82
C GLY A 61 16.69 -7.08 12.63
N ASP A 62 17.13 -6.64 11.46
CA ASP A 62 18.55 -6.41 11.18
C ASP A 62 19.14 -5.33 12.10
N LEU A 63 18.39 -4.27 12.40
CA LEU A 63 18.79 -3.21 13.31
C LEU A 63 18.97 -3.73 14.74
N LEU A 64 18.04 -4.54 15.24
CA LEU A 64 18.11 -5.15 16.56
C LEU A 64 19.31 -6.09 16.67
N VAL A 65 19.51 -6.97 15.68
CA VAL A 65 20.66 -7.88 15.61
C VAL A 65 21.97 -7.08 15.57
N GLY A 66 22.03 -6.05 14.72
CA GLY A 66 23.18 -5.16 14.62
C GLY A 66 23.50 -4.46 15.94
N TYR A 67 22.47 -3.99 16.65
CA TYR A 67 22.62 -3.32 17.93
C TYR A 67 23.10 -4.28 19.02
N GLN A 68 22.53 -5.48 19.11
CA GLN A 68 22.97 -6.50 20.07
C GLN A 68 24.44 -6.92 19.84
N ALA A 69 24.90 -6.91 18.59
CA ALA A 69 26.27 -7.28 18.27
C ALA A 69 27.30 -6.15 18.49
N ARG A 70 26.90 -4.89 18.31
CA ARG A 70 27.82 -3.73 18.28
C ARG A 70 27.67 -2.77 19.46
N GLY A 71 26.52 -2.78 20.13
CA GLY A 71 26.20 -1.89 21.24
C GLY A 71 25.97 -0.42 20.86
N GLN A 72 26.16 -0.04 19.59
CA GLN A 72 26.01 1.34 19.13
C GLN A 72 24.93 1.44 18.04
N LEU A 73 24.03 2.41 18.20
CA LEU A 73 22.90 2.58 17.28
C LEU A 73 23.35 2.98 15.87
N LEU A 74 24.36 3.84 15.75
CA LEU A 74 24.88 4.24 14.45
C LEU A 74 25.43 3.05 13.66
N GLU A 75 26.26 2.21 14.29
CA GLU A 75 26.80 1.01 13.66
C GLU A 75 25.70 0.00 13.30
N ALA A 76 24.70 -0.13 14.18
CA ALA A 76 23.55 -0.99 13.95
C ALA A 76 22.70 -0.53 12.74
N LEU A 77 22.48 0.78 12.59
CA LEU A 77 21.78 1.36 11.44
C LEU A 77 22.57 1.15 10.15
N GLU A 78 23.89 1.31 10.18
CA GLU A 78 24.75 1.05 9.03
C GLU A 78 24.75 -0.43 8.62
N PHE A 79 24.77 -1.32 9.62
CA PHE A 79 24.61 -2.76 9.42
C PHE A 79 23.26 -3.09 8.78
N ALA A 80 22.16 -2.58 9.36
CA ALA A 80 20.81 -2.78 8.84
C ALA A 80 20.68 -2.25 7.41
N VAL A 81 21.29 -1.13 7.06
CA VAL A 81 21.28 -0.64 5.67
C VAL A 81 22.01 -1.60 4.72
N ARG A 82 23.13 -2.20 5.15
CA ARG A 82 24.02 -3.01 4.30
C ARG A 82 23.51 -4.42 4.03
N VAL A 83 22.82 -5.05 4.98
CA VAL A 83 22.42 -6.47 4.89
C VAL A 83 21.26 -6.71 3.92
N GLY A 84 20.44 -5.69 3.68
CA GLY A 84 19.21 -5.84 2.91
C GLY A 84 19.36 -5.78 1.40
N PRO A 85 18.26 -6.04 0.67
CA PRO A 85 18.25 -5.93 -0.77
C PRO A 85 18.52 -4.49 -1.23
N ALA A 86 19.45 -4.32 -2.18
CA ALA A 86 19.92 -3.01 -2.63
C ALA A 86 18.83 -2.11 -3.24
N LYS A 87 17.68 -2.66 -3.63
CA LYS A 87 16.51 -1.93 -4.20
C LYS A 87 15.44 -1.59 -3.15
N ASP A 88 15.75 -1.73 -1.87
CA ASP A 88 14.86 -1.39 -0.77
C ASP A 88 14.83 0.13 -0.53
N GLU A 89 13.68 0.74 -0.83
CA GLU A 89 13.42 2.18 -0.68
C GLU A 89 13.63 2.67 0.77
N LEU A 90 13.27 1.86 1.77
CA LEU A 90 13.48 2.18 3.18
C LEU A 90 14.98 2.27 3.45
N ARG A 91 15.74 1.23 3.10
CA ARG A 91 17.19 1.16 3.36
C ARG A 91 17.96 2.22 2.58
N GLN A 92 17.57 2.51 1.34
CA GLN A 92 18.19 3.59 0.56
C GLN A 92 17.96 4.96 1.19
N THR A 93 16.74 5.21 1.69
CA THR A 93 16.39 6.49 2.33
C THR A 93 17.15 6.65 3.64
N ILE A 94 17.21 5.60 4.47
CA ILE A 94 18.01 5.59 5.70
C ILE A 94 19.51 5.72 5.37
N ALA A 95 20.02 5.04 4.34
CA ALA A 95 21.42 5.19 3.91
C ALA A 95 21.76 6.64 3.54
N ALA A 96 20.86 7.30 2.78
CA ALA A 96 21.02 8.70 2.41
C ALA A 96 20.98 9.61 3.65
N ALA A 97 20.10 9.33 4.61
CA ALA A 97 20.03 10.05 5.87
C ALA A 97 21.31 9.89 6.70
N LEU A 98 21.83 8.67 6.84
CA LEU A 98 23.09 8.41 7.56
C LEU A 98 24.27 9.12 6.90
N LYS A 99 24.34 9.17 5.57
CA LYS A 99 25.38 9.93 4.85
C LYS A 99 25.30 11.43 5.13
N ARG A 100 24.10 12.02 5.21
CA ARG A 100 23.91 13.42 5.61
C ARG A 100 24.26 13.63 7.07
N GLY A 101 23.85 12.72 7.95
CA GLY A 101 24.09 12.77 9.38
C GLY A 101 25.57 12.66 9.75
N ARG A 102 26.38 11.93 8.98
CA ARG A 102 27.85 11.90 9.14
C ARG A 102 28.51 13.26 8.92
N LEU A 103 27.86 14.17 8.20
CA LEU A 103 28.32 15.55 7.98
C LEU A 103 27.78 16.51 9.04
N ALA A 104 26.90 16.05 9.93
CA ALA A 104 26.27 16.83 10.98
C ALA A 104 26.72 16.34 12.37
N GLU A 105 26.52 17.16 13.40
CA GLU A 105 26.85 16.78 14.79
C GLU A 105 25.91 15.68 15.34
N SER A 106 24.71 15.54 14.77
CA SER A 106 23.72 14.52 15.16
C SER A 106 23.12 13.79 13.96
N LYS A 107 22.90 12.48 14.13
CA LYS A 107 22.28 11.58 13.14
C LYS A 107 20.75 11.71 13.08
N TYR A 108 20.11 12.12 14.17
CA TYR A 108 18.66 12.10 14.32
C TYR A 108 17.91 13.08 13.44
N PRO A 109 18.35 14.34 13.22
CA PRO A 109 17.65 15.27 12.33
C PRO A 109 17.44 14.71 10.92
N ALA A 110 18.47 14.07 10.36
CA ALA A 110 18.38 13.45 9.04
C ALA A 110 17.49 12.20 9.03
N LEU A 111 17.49 11.41 10.12
CA LEU A 111 16.62 10.24 10.27
C LEU A 111 15.15 10.64 10.42
N HIS A 112 14.86 11.71 11.16
CA HIS A 112 13.52 12.28 11.29
C HIS A 112 12.97 12.78 9.96
N GLU A 113 13.80 13.48 9.17
CA GLU A 113 13.44 13.91 7.82
C GLU A 113 13.15 12.71 6.90
N ALA A 114 13.97 11.66 6.97
CA ALA A 114 13.76 10.42 6.25
C ALA A 114 12.48 9.69 6.67
N ALA A 115 12.17 9.62 7.96
CA ALA A 115 10.92 9.02 8.42
C ALA A 115 9.68 9.79 7.91
N ARG A 116 9.76 11.13 7.90
CA ARG A 116 8.70 11.99 7.35
C ARG A 116 8.52 11.80 5.84
N SER A 117 9.61 11.64 5.09
CA SER A 117 9.53 11.43 3.63
C SER A 117 8.92 10.08 3.27
N LEU A 118 9.18 9.05 4.08
CA LEU A 118 8.57 7.72 3.96
C LEU A 118 7.10 7.70 4.38
N GLY A 119 6.68 8.63 5.25
CA GLY A 119 5.27 8.82 5.61
C GLY A 119 4.67 7.71 6.48
N ASP A 120 5.51 6.96 7.22
CA ASP A 120 5.08 6.01 8.26
C ASP A 120 5.29 6.64 9.66
N PRO A 121 4.21 6.93 10.41
CA PRO A 121 4.30 7.48 11.76
C PRO A 121 5.14 6.64 12.72
N LEU A 122 5.14 5.30 12.57
CA LEU A 122 5.91 4.43 13.47
C LEU A 122 7.41 4.66 13.36
N LEU A 123 7.93 4.99 12.17
CA LEU A 123 9.35 5.28 11.99
C LEU A 123 9.72 6.61 12.65
N ILE A 124 8.83 7.59 12.64
CA ILE A 124 9.03 8.89 13.29
C ILE A 124 9.09 8.68 14.81
N ASP A 125 8.09 7.99 15.37
CA ASP A 125 8.02 7.72 16.80
C ASP A 125 9.19 6.87 17.27
N LEU A 126 9.59 5.87 16.47
CA LEU A 126 10.76 5.04 16.77
C LEU A 126 12.03 5.87 16.88
N PHE A 127 12.34 6.73 15.90
CA PHE A 127 13.57 7.52 15.96
C PHE A 127 13.56 8.53 17.11
N LEU A 128 12.39 9.07 17.48
CA LEU A 128 12.27 9.95 18.65
C LEU A 128 12.57 9.18 19.94
N LEU A 129 12.04 7.97 20.08
CA LEU A 129 12.28 7.13 21.25
C LEU A 129 13.73 6.64 21.31
N LEU A 130 14.34 6.32 20.17
CA LEU A 130 15.75 5.93 20.11
C LEU A 130 16.69 7.09 20.47
N GLU A 131 16.37 8.31 20.03
CA GLU A 131 17.09 9.53 20.42
C GLU A 131 17.01 9.74 21.94
N ALA A 132 15.80 9.75 22.48
CA ALA A 132 15.60 9.89 23.92
C ALA A 132 16.28 8.77 24.73
N ALA A 133 16.26 7.53 24.23
CA ALA A 133 16.92 6.41 24.89
C ALA A 133 18.44 6.50 24.84
N GLU A 134 19.03 6.95 23.74
CA GLU A 134 20.48 7.14 23.65
C GLU A 134 20.97 8.26 24.57
N GLU A 135 20.19 9.34 24.71
CA GLU A 135 20.50 10.45 25.62
C GLU A 135 20.33 10.08 27.11
N SER A 136 19.32 9.27 27.43
CA SER A 136 18.98 8.91 28.82
C SER A 136 19.56 7.57 29.30
N GLY A 137 20.23 6.82 28.42
CA GLY A 137 20.71 5.47 28.73
C GLY A 137 19.58 4.42 28.83
N GLY A 138 18.50 4.61 28.07
CA GLY A 138 17.35 3.71 28.01
C GLY A 138 17.63 2.38 27.29
N ASP A 139 16.70 1.43 27.44
CA ASP A 139 16.79 0.09 26.87
C ASP A 139 16.41 0.08 25.37
N ILE A 140 17.38 0.40 24.51
CA ILE A 140 17.25 0.39 23.05
C ILE A 140 16.79 -0.99 22.52
N PRO A 141 17.34 -2.14 22.97
CA PRO A 141 16.85 -3.46 22.56
C PRO A 141 15.36 -3.68 22.85
N ALA A 142 14.87 -3.25 24.03
CA ALA A 142 13.45 -3.37 24.36
C ALA A 142 12.56 -2.51 23.46
N ILE A 143 12.99 -1.27 23.15
CA ILE A 143 12.29 -0.39 22.21
C ILE A 143 12.22 -1.03 20.82
N LEU A 144 13.37 -1.47 20.29
CA LEU A 144 13.44 -2.12 18.98
C LEU A 144 12.61 -3.41 18.94
N GLY A 145 12.61 -4.22 20.00
CA GLY A 145 11.81 -5.43 20.13
C GLY A 145 10.31 -5.16 20.08
N SER A 146 9.84 -4.18 20.84
CA SER A 146 8.42 -3.75 20.84
C SER A 146 7.96 -3.29 19.45
N TYR A 147 8.76 -2.45 18.79
CA TYR A 147 8.42 -1.97 17.45
C TYR A 147 8.50 -3.06 16.39
N LEU A 148 9.44 -4.01 16.53
CA LEU A 148 9.55 -5.16 15.66
C LEU A 148 8.30 -6.06 15.77
N GLU A 149 7.85 -6.36 16.99
CA GLU A 149 6.65 -7.14 17.24
C GLU A 149 5.41 -6.44 16.64
N GLY A 150 5.26 -5.13 16.88
CA GLY A 150 4.19 -4.33 16.28
C GLY A 150 4.23 -4.33 14.76
N ALA A 151 5.42 -4.29 14.14
CA ALA A 151 5.57 -4.37 12.69
C ALA A 151 5.16 -5.74 12.14
N TYR A 152 5.50 -6.83 12.82
CA TYR A 152 5.04 -8.18 12.47
C TYR A 152 3.53 -8.33 12.58
N GLN A 153 2.92 -7.81 13.65
CA GLN A 153 1.46 -7.81 13.81
C GLN A 153 0.77 -7.05 12.66
N ARG A 154 1.28 -5.88 12.27
CA ARG A 154 0.75 -5.13 11.10
C ARG A 154 0.87 -5.93 9.81
N LYS A 155 2.01 -6.59 9.57
CA LYS A 155 2.22 -7.46 8.40
C LYS A 155 1.23 -8.62 8.40
N ALA A 156 1.04 -9.28 9.55
CA ALA A 156 0.09 -10.38 9.71
C ALA A 156 -1.36 -9.94 9.47
N THR A 157 -1.81 -8.85 10.09
CA THR A 157 -3.16 -8.29 9.88
C THR A 157 -3.42 -7.98 8.41
N ARG A 158 -2.44 -7.37 7.72
CA ARG A 158 -2.55 -7.08 6.30
C ARG A 158 -2.66 -8.37 5.46
N LEU A 159 -1.87 -9.39 5.77
CA LEU A 159 -1.94 -10.68 5.07
C LEU A 159 -3.30 -11.36 5.31
N LEU A 160 -3.84 -11.26 6.52
CA LEU A 160 -5.19 -11.76 6.86
C LEU A 160 -6.28 -11.00 6.09
N GLU A 161 -6.21 -9.68 6.00
CA GLU A 161 -7.13 -8.88 5.19
C GLU A 161 -7.06 -9.25 3.71
N GLN A 162 -5.86 -9.43 3.17
CA GLN A 162 -5.67 -9.88 1.79
C GLN A 162 -6.25 -11.28 1.57
N ALA A 163 -6.05 -12.20 2.51
CA ALA A 163 -6.61 -13.54 2.47
C ALA A 163 -8.15 -13.56 2.52
N LYS A 164 -8.79 -12.60 3.20
CA LYS A 164 -10.26 -12.46 3.23
C LYS A 164 -10.85 -12.03 1.88
N VAL A 165 -10.10 -11.30 1.05
CA VAL A 165 -10.57 -10.80 -0.26
C VAL A 165 -10.36 -11.83 -1.38
N LEU A 166 -9.39 -12.73 -1.23
CA LEU A 166 -9.12 -13.84 -2.16
C LEU A 166 -10.33 -14.72 -2.52
N PRO A 167 -11.15 -15.22 -1.57
CA PRO A 167 -12.33 -16.02 -1.90
C PRO A 167 -13.40 -15.22 -2.68
N LEU A 168 -13.52 -13.92 -2.43
CA LEU A 168 -14.44 -13.04 -3.17
C LEU A 168 -13.99 -12.80 -4.62
N GLN A 169 -12.69 -12.66 -4.85
CA GLN A 169 -12.14 -12.54 -6.20
C GLN A 169 -12.27 -13.85 -6.99
N LEU A 170 -12.06 -15.00 -6.33
CA LEU A 170 -12.30 -16.30 -6.93
C LEU A 170 -13.77 -16.49 -7.31
N LEU A 171 -14.71 -16.08 -6.45
CA LEU A 171 -16.14 -16.06 -6.76
C LEU A 171 -16.47 -15.12 -7.93
N GLY A 172 -15.88 -13.93 -7.96
CA GLY A 172 -16.05 -12.96 -9.06
C GLY A 172 -15.58 -13.46 -10.43
N ILE A 173 -14.59 -14.37 -10.48
CA ILE A 173 -14.10 -14.98 -11.74
C ILE A 173 -14.88 -16.28 -12.06
N THR A 174 -15.17 -17.11 -11.06
CA THR A 174 -15.82 -18.41 -11.27
C THR A 174 -17.30 -18.29 -11.64
N VAL A 175 -18.02 -17.34 -11.05
CA VAL A 175 -19.46 -17.14 -11.32
C VAL A 175 -19.74 -16.80 -12.80
N PRO A 176 -19.10 -15.79 -13.44
CA PRO A 176 -19.34 -15.50 -14.86
C PRO A 176 -18.79 -16.57 -15.81
N LEU A 177 -17.85 -17.42 -15.38
CA LEU A 177 -17.37 -18.55 -16.17
C LEU A 177 -18.33 -19.75 -16.16
N LEU A 178 -19.02 -19.98 -15.04
CA LEU A 178 -19.98 -21.07 -14.86
C LEU A 178 -21.40 -20.72 -15.34
N LEU A 179 -21.76 -19.43 -15.36
CA LEU A 179 -23.08 -18.95 -15.78
C LEU A 179 -23.45 -19.35 -17.22
N PRO A 180 -22.58 -19.21 -18.23
CA PRO A 180 -22.87 -19.61 -19.60
C PRO A 180 -23.13 -21.12 -19.70
N THR A 181 -22.35 -21.92 -18.97
CA THR A 181 -22.48 -23.38 -18.95
C THR A 181 -23.81 -23.80 -18.32
N LEU A 182 -24.21 -23.16 -17.22
CA LEU A 182 -25.53 -23.39 -16.61
C LEU A 182 -26.68 -22.97 -17.53
N ILE A 183 -26.57 -21.82 -18.22
CA ILE A 183 -27.58 -21.39 -19.20
C ILE A 183 -27.68 -22.39 -20.34
N VAL A 184 -26.57 -22.90 -20.88
CA VAL A 184 -26.60 -23.92 -21.94
C VAL A 184 -27.25 -25.21 -21.44
N VAL A 185 -26.88 -25.71 -20.26
CA VAL A 185 -27.45 -26.96 -19.72
C VAL A 185 -28.95 -26.82 -19.41
N VAL A 186 -29.39 -25.65 -18.94
CA VAL A 186 -30.79 -25.40 -18.60
C VAL A 186 -31.62 -25.08 -19.83
N VAL A 187 -31.12 -24.27 -20.77
CA VAL A 187 -31.89 -23.76 -21.93
C VAL A 187 -31.82 -24.70 -23.14
N ALA A 188 -30.72 -25.43 -23.35
CA ALA A 188 -30.59 -26.38 -24.47
C ALA A 188 -31.70 -27.44 -24.53
N PRO A 189 -32.15 -28.07 -23.42
CA PRO A 189 -33.26 -29.04 -23.50
C PRO A 189 -34.60 -28.38 -23.87
N PHE A 190 -34.83 -27.11 -23.51
CA PHE A 190 -36.03 -26.36 -23.92
C PHE A 190 -35.98 -25.95 -25.40
N LEU A 191 -34.81 -25.53 -25.90
CA LEU A 191 -34.64 -25.24 -27.32
C LEU A 191 -34.73 -26.51 -28.18
N ALA A 192 -34.14 -27.62 -27.73
CA ALA A 192 -34.21 -28.90 -28.44
C ALA A 192 -35.62 -29.48 -28.48
N SER A 193 -36.40 -29.33 -27.40
CA SER A 193 -37.81 -29.74 -27.37
C SER A 193 -38.70 -28.82 -28.21
N ALA A 194 -38.46 -27.50 -28.20
CA ALA A 194 -39.15 -26.55 -29.09
C ALA A 194 -38.87 -26.81 -30.58
N LEU A 195 -37.62 -27.10 -30.94
CA LEU A 195 -37.23 -27.46 -32.32
C LEU A 195 -37.87 -28.77 -32.79
N ARG A 196 -37.94 -29.79 -31.93
CA ARG A 196 -38.63 -31.04 -32.25
C ARG A 196 -40.14 -30.86 -32.40
N ALA A 197 -40.75 -30.01 -31.56
CA ALA A 197 -42.17 -29.68 -31.69
C ALA A 197 -42.48 -28.93 -33.00
N TRP A 198 -41.55 -28.12 -33.50
CA TRP A 198 -41.72 -27.37 -34.74
C TRP A 198 -41.52 -28.22 -36.02
N GLN A 199 -40.69 -29.26 -35.97
CA GLN A 199 -40.48 -30.21 -37.07
C GLN A 199 -41.53 -31.33 -37.14
N GLY A 200 -42.43 -31.42 -36.16
CA GLY A 200 -43.52 -32.40 -36.08
C GLY A 200 -44.86 -31.94 -36.70
N HIS A 201 -44.86 -30.79 -37.37
CA HIS A 201 -45.94 -30.27 -38.22
C HIS A 201 -45.44 -30.13 -39.66
#